data_AF-A0A3E1DL88-F1
#
_entry.id   AF-A0A3E1DL88-F1
#
_cell.length_a   1.000
_cell.length_b   1.000
_cell.length_c   1.000
_cell.angle_alpha   90.00
_cell.angle_beta   90.00
_cell.angle_gamma   90.00
#
_symmetry.space_group_name_H-M   'P 1'
#
loop_
_entity.id
_entity.type
_entity.pdbx_description
1 polymer ?
#
loop_
_entity_poly.entity_id
_entity_poly.type
_entity_poly.pdbx_seq_one_letter_code
_entity_poly.pdbx_strand_id
1 'polypeptide(L)'
;MGLTKLWITLPLTILAAFGLLGVNQASAVAGYSATTAELSLLPPFCQAKLGSNPADHQLYSGKIGPDWLHIHHYCVGLNFINRYKRSFGNKADQQFYFQSAMGEFEYMFAHSSPTFWMRPEMHVQKGKLLASAKRTVEAVNEFEMALKDNPKYLEAHVALSDLYKNTGQPSKSITALEQALQLAPNNKSLQRRYNQLTGKVFTPPSPPTVEQTAPTPPTPIPVEQAAAVSGVNSTTTQPVPASSPVPASSPVVVPEKIGTPSNPYCRFCPPEE
;
A
#
# COMPACT_ATOMS: atom_id res chain seq x y z
N MET A 1 -38.37 -82.98 -7.32
CA MET A 1 -39.74 -82.52 -7.64
C MET A 1 -40.16 -81.52 -6.57
N GLY A 2 -40.70 -80.36 -6.97
CA GLY A 2 -41.41 -79.46 -6.05
C GLY A 2 -40.72 -78.13 -5.79
N LEU A 3 -40.98 -77.16 -6.66
CA LEU A 3 -40.77 -75.73 -6.41
C LEU A 3 -41.74 -75.25 -5.31
N THR A 4 -41.29 -74.36 -4.44
CA THR A 4 -42.16 -73.35 -3.82
C THR A 4 -41.63 -71.96 -4.15
N LYS A 5 -42.35 -71.29 -5.05
CA LYS A 5 -42.26 -69.85 -5.32
C LYS A 5 -42.80 -69.09 -4.10
N LEU A 6 -42.09 -68.07 -3.64
CA LEU A 6 -42.72 -66.92 -2.98
C LEU A 6 -42.27 -65.66 -3.69
N TRP A 7 -43.24 -64.97 -4.27
CA TRP A 7 -43.09 -63.73 -5.01
C TRP A 7 -43.09 -62.57 -4.01
N ILE A 8 -42.01 -61.78 -4.00
CA ILE A 8 -42.01 -60.45 -3.41
C ILE A 8 -41.95 -59.46 -4.56
N THR A 9 -43.07 -58.81 -4.83
CA THR A 9 -43.18 -57.68 -5.75
C THR A 9 -42.57 -56.44 -5.09
N LEU A 10 -41.39 -56.01 -5.54
CA LEU A 10 -40.91 -54.66 -5.26
C LEU A 10 -41.48 -53.70 -6.32
N PRO A 11 -42.12 -52.58 -5.92
CA PRO A 11 -42.57 -51.57 -6.88
C PRO A 11 -41.36 -50.85 -7.46
N LEU A 12 -41.23 -50.92 -8.78
CA LEU A 12 -40.25 -50.18 -9.56
C LEU A 12 -40.71 -48.72 -9.70
N THR A 13 -40.50 -47.92 -8.65
CA THR A 13 -40.65 -46.46 -8.72
C THR A 13 -39.45 -45.77 -8.11
N ILE A 14 -38.33 -45.80 -8.85
CA ILE A 14 -37.30 -44.78 -8.72
C ILE A 14 -37.24 -44.07 -10.08
N LEU A 15 -38.19 -43.15 -10.28
CA LEU A 15 -38.07 -42.09 -11.27
C LEU A 15 -36.94 -41.19 -10.77
N ALA A 16 -35.76 -41.37 -11.35
CA ALA A 16 -34.65 -40.47 -11.18
C ALA A 16 -35.05 -39.10 -11.74
N ALA A 17 -35.58 -38.23 -10.88
CA ALA A 17 -35.70 -36.82 -11.16
C ALA A 17 -34.30 -36.20 -11.10
N PHE A 18 -33.49 -36.46 -12.13
CA PHE A 18 -32.38 -35.58 -12.48
C PHE A 18 -32.99 -34.29 -13.02
N GLY A 19 -33.51 -33.47 -12.11
CA GLY A 19 -33.81 -32.08 -12.38
C GLY A 19 -32.51 -31.40 -12.76
N LEU A 20 -32.38 -31.09 -14.04
CA LEU A 20 -31.41 -30.15 -14.57
C LEU A 20 -31.61 -28.81 -13.86
N LEU A 21 -30.92 -28.61 -12.74
CA LEU A 21 -30.64 -27.29 -12.20
C LEU A 21 -29.67 -26.62 -13.17
N GLY A 22 -30.22 -26.10 -14.26
CA GLY A 22 -29.54 -25.14 -15.11
C GLY A 22 -29.31 -23.87 -14.30
N VAL A 23 -28.21 -23.82 -13.56
CA VAL A 23 -27.74 -22.59 -12.94
C VAL A 23 -27.41 -21.63 -14.09
N ASN A 24 -28.25 -20.60 -14.27
CA ASN A 24 -28.03 -19.55 -15.27
C ASN A 24 -26.72 -18.82 -14.95
N GLN A 25 -25.60 -19.28 -15.53
CA GLN A 25 -24.27 -18.71 -15.29
C GLN A 25 -24.17 -17.25 -15.75
N ALA A 26 -25.07 -16.81 -16.63
CA ALA A 26 -25.14 -15.43 -17.10
C ALA A 26 -25.32 -14.40 -15.95
N SER A 27 -26.01 -14.77 -14.87
CA SER A 27 -26.23 -13.88 -13.73
C SER A 27 -24.99 -13.71 -12.85
N ALA A 28 -24.08 -14.69 -12.81
CA ALA A 28 -22.88 -14.64 -11.99
C ALA A 28 -21.83 -13.68 -12.57
N VAL A 29 -21.70 -13.62 -13.90
CA VAL A 29 -20.71 -12.76 -14.59
C VAL A 29 -21.07 -11.27 -14.48
N ALA A 30 -22.36 -10.93 -14.52
CA ALA A 30 -22.82 -9.54 -14.41
C ALA A 30 -22.48 -8.89 -13.05
N GLY A 31 -22.42 -9.69 -11.98
CA GLY A 31 -22.05 -9.24 -10.64
C GLY A 31 -20.54 -9.14 -10.40
N TYR A 32 -19.69 -9.57 -11.35
CA TYR A 32 -18.24 -9.58 -11.20
C TYR A 32 -17.58 -8.40 -11.91
N SER A 33 -17.96 -8.13 -13.16
CA SER A 33 -17.38 -7.03 -13.94
C SER A 33 -17.77 -5.64 -13.41
N ALA A 34 -16.85 -4.69 -13.46
CA ALA A 34 -17.11 -3.30 -13.13
C ALA A 34 -17.89 -2.60 -14.27
N THR A 35 -18.88 -1.79 -13.91
CA THR A 35 -19.53 -0.85 -14.85
C THR A 35 -18.61 0.31 -15.17
N THR A 36 -18.87 1.07 -16.24
CA THR A 36 -18.12 2.28 -16.58
C THR A 36 -18.10 3.31 -15.43
N ALA A 37 -19.23 3.47 -14.74
CA ALA A 37 -19.35 4.38 -13.60
C ALA A 37 -18.60 3.89 -12.36
N GLU A 38 -18.39 2.58 -12.21
CA GLU A 38 -17.58 2.02 -11.14
C GLU A 38 -16.09 2.11 -11.47
N LEU A 39 -15.73 1.87 -12.73
CA LEU A 39 -14.36 1.95 -13.20
C LEU A 39 -13.76 3.35 -12.96
N SER A 40 -14.55 4.41 -13.16
CA SER A 40 -14.11 5.80 -12.92
C SER A 40 -13.78 6.12 -11.45
N LEU A 41 -14.21 5.28 -10.51
CA LEU A 41 -13.91 5.42 -9.08
C LEU A 41 -12.63 4.68 -8.66
N LEU A 42 -12.05 3.90 -9.57
CA LEU A 42 -10.84 3.12 -9.30
C LEU A 42 -9.57 3.92 -9.64
N PRO A 43 -8.42 3.58 -9.05
CA PRO A 43 -7.15 4.17 -9.42
C PRO A 43 -6.86 4.05 -10.94
N PRO A 44 -6.11 4.98 -11.54
CA PRO A 44 -5.84 4.98 -12.98
C PRO A 44 -5.28 3.66 -13.53
N PHE A 45 -4.40 2.97 -12.79
CA PHE A 45 -3.88 1.67 -13.23
C PHE A 45 -4.95 0.57 -13.25
N CYS A 46 -5.98 0.67 -12.41
CA CYS A 46 -7.14 -0.22 -12.45
C CYS A 46 -8.05 0.10 -13.62
N GLN A 47 -8.21 1.39 -13.96
CA GLN A 47 -8.89 1.80 -15.19
C GLN A 47 -8.19 1.21 -16.43
N ALA A 48 -6.87 1.26 -16.44
CA ALA A 48 -6.05 0.66 -17.50
C ALA A 48 -6.15 -0.87 -17.54
N LYS A 49 -6.17 -1.53 -16.36
CA LYS A 49 -6.19 -3.00 -16.28
C LYS A 49 -7.54 -3.60 -16.65
N LEU A 50 -8.64 -2.98 -16.22
CA LEU A 50 -10.01 -3.48 -16.41
C LEU A 50 -10.70 -2.86 -17.62
N GLY A 51 -10.17 -1.74 -18.14
CA GLY A 51 -10.63 -1.10 -19.37
C GLY A 51 -9.97 -1.68 -20.62
N SER A 52 -10.11 -0.96 -21.72
CA SER A 52 -9.69 -1.41 -23.06
C SER A 52 -8.62 -0.53 -23.72
N ASN A 53 -8.07 0.48 -23.04
CA ASN A 53 -7.06 1.39 -23.62
C ASN A 53 -5.66 0.73 -23.65
N PRO A 54 -5.09 0.42 -24.84
CA PRO A 54 -3.80 -0.26 -24.94
C PRO A 54 -2.61 0.60 -24.46
N ALA A 55 -2.65 1.92 -24.65
CA ALA A 55 -1.56 2.80 -24.27
C ALA A 55 -1.41 2.89 -22.74
N ASP A 56 -2.54 3.00 -22.03
CA ASP A 56 -2.55 2.98 -20.57
C ASP A 56 -2.10 1.63 -20.03
N HIS A 57 -2.53 0.52 -20.66
CA HIS A 57 -2.10 -0.82 -20.28
C HIS A 57 -0.58 -0.96 -20.37
N GLN A 58 0.04 -0.51 -21.47
CA GLN A 58 1.51 -0.56 -21.61
C GLN A 58 2.21 0.29 -20.54
N LEU A 59 1.72 1.51 -20.28
CA LEU A 59 2.28 2.40 -19.27
C LEU A 59 2.29 1.77 -17.88
N TYR A 60 1.15 1.22 -17.44
CA TYR A 60 1.03 0.70 -16.08
C TYR A 60 1.61 -0.70 -15.91
N SER A 61 1.60 -1.53 -16.95
CA SER A 61 2.30 -2.81 -16.93
C SER A 61 3.81 -2.63 -16.74
N GLY A 62 4.42 -1.64 -17.39
CA GLY A 62 5.84 -1.29 -17.15
C GLY A 62 6.11 -0.83 -15.72
N LYS A 63 5.21 -0.04 -15.12
CA LYS A 63 5.37 0.48 -13.75
C LYS A 63 5.16 -0.56 -12.65
N ILE A 64 4.20 -1.46 -12.83
CA ILE A 64 3.87 -2.50 -11.86
C ILE A 64 4.80 -3.71 -12.01
N GLY A 65 5.25 -3.98 -13.24
CA GLY A 65 6.20 -5.06 -13.51
C GLY A 65 5.53 -6.44 -13.53
N PRO A 66 6.23 -7.51 -13.08
CA PRO A 66 5.76 -8.89 -13.20
C PRO A 66 4.38 -9.15 -12.59
N ASP A 67 4.06 -8.45 -11.50
CA ASP A 67 2.78 -8.57 -10.79
C ASP A 67 1.58 -7.96 -11.55
N TRP A 68 1.82 -7.30 -12.70
CA TRP A 68 0.77 -6.74 -13.54
C TRP A 68 -0.24 -7.78 -14.01
N LEU A 69 0.18 -9.04 -14.18
CA LEU A 69 -0.72 -10.13 -14.54
C LEU A 69 -1.86 -10.25 -13.51
N HIS A 70 -1.51 -10.23 -12.22
CA HIS A 70 -2.41 -10.49 -11.11
C HIS A 70 -3.22 -9.25 -10.69
N ILE A 71 -2.73 -8.04 -10.98
CA ILE A 71 -3.32 -6.79 -10.45
C ILE A 71 -4.82 -6.58 -10.73
N HIS A 72 -5.39 -7.27 -11.72
CA HIS A 72 -6.83 -7.21 -11.94
C HIS A 72 -7.62 -7.67 -10.72
N HIS A 73 -7.10 -8.63 -9.94
CA HIS A 73 -7.71 -9.08 -8.70
C HIS A 73 -7.74 -7.95 -7.66
N TYR A 74 -6.62 -7.26 -7.43
CA TYR A 74 -6.62 -6.06 -6.56
C TYR A 74 -7.68 -5.02 -7.01
N CYS A 75 -7.77 -4.76 -8.31
CA CYS A 75 -8.71 -3.80 -8.87
C CYS A 75 -10.18 -4.23 -8.72
N VAL A 76 -10.49 -5.50 -8.97
CA VAL A 76 -11.81 -6.09 -8.76
C VAL A 76 -12.16 -6.09 -7.27
N GLY A 77 -11.19 -6.39 -6.38
CA GLY A 77 -11.34 -6.32 -4.94
C GLY A 77 -11.72 -4.92 -4.45
N LEU A 78 -11.05 -3.88 -4.97
CA LEU A 78 -11.44 -2.49 -4.69
C LEU A 78 -12.87 -2.18 -5.16
N ASN A 79 -13.27 -2.68 -6.33
CA ASN A 79 -14.62 -2.49 -6.82
C ASN A 79 -15.66 -3.16 -5.89
N PHE A 80 -15.39 -4.37 -5.43
CA PHE A 80 -16.25 -5.05 -4.45
C PHE A 80 -16.31 -4.33 -3.11
N ILE A 81 -15.20 -3.73 -2.64
CA ILE A 81 -15.24 -2.84 -1.47
C ILE A 81 -16.21 -1.66 -1.70
N ASN A 82 -16.20 -1.05 -2.89
CA ASN A 82 -17.11 0.06 -3.19
C ASN A 82 -18.57 -0.40 -3.21
N ARG A 83 -18.87 -1.59 -3.75
CA ARG A 83 -20.20 -2.19 -3.72
C ARG A 83 -20.65 -2.53 -2.30
N TYR A 84 -19.77 -3.15 -1.50
CA TYR A 84 -20.00 -3.43 -0.08
C TYR A 84 -20.41 -2.17 0.71
N LYS A 85 -19.71 -1.05 0.44
CA LYS A 85 -19.99 0.24 1.09
C LYS A 85 -21.28 0.90 0.59
N ARG A 86 -21.91 0.41 -0.48
CA ARG A 86 -23.17 0.95 -1.01
C ARG A 86 -24.37 0.05 -0.72
N SER A 87 -24.14 -1.20 -0.36
CA SER A 87 -25.18 -2.19 -0.05
C SER A 87 -25.73 -2.08 1.38
N PHE A 88 -25.84 -0.86 1.93
CA PHE A 88 -26.40 -0.66 3.26
C PHE A 88 -27.87 -1.14 3.29
N GLY A 89 -28.22 -1.93 4.30
CA GLY A 89 -29.57 -2.49 4.45
C GLY A 89 -29.84 -3.76 3.63
N ASN A 90 -29.00 -4.11 2.66
CA ASN A 90 -29.07 -5.40 1.97
C ASN A 90 -27.96 -6.34 2.47
N LYS A 91 -28.30 -7.19 3.44
CA LYS A 91 -27.34 -8.11 4.07
C LYS A 91 -26.78 -9.18 3.11
N ALA A 92 -27.59 -9.63 2.14
CA ALA A 92 -27.17 -10.66 1.20
C ALA A 92 -26.08 -10.11 0.26
N ASP A 93 -26.33 -8.94 -0.34
CA ASP A 93 -25.35 -8.23 -1.17
C ASP A 93 -24.10 -7.87 -0.37
N GLN A 94 -24.27 -7.37 0.85
CA GLN A 94 -23.16 -7.01 1.70
C GLN A 94 -22.27 -8.22 2.01
N GLN A 95 -22.86 -9.37 2.34
CA GLN A 95 -22.12 -10.60 2.57
C GLN A 95 -21.40 -11.06 1.29
N PHE A 96 -22.10 -11.07 0.15
CA PHE A 96 -21.50 -11.45 -1.13
C PHE A 96 -20.31 -10.56 -1.48
N TYR A 97 -20.47 -9.23 -1.49
CA TYR A 97 -19.39 -8.31 -1.83
C TYR A 97 -18.22 -8.36 -0.84
N PHE A 98 -18.50 -8.58 0.44
CA PHE A 98 -17.44 -8.81 1.42
C PHE A 98 -16.61 -10.05 1.06
N GLN A 99 -17.26 -11.19 0.80
CA GLN A 99 -16.56 -12.44 0.46
C GLN A 99 -15.80 -12.33 -0.85
N SER A 100 -16.41 -11.72 -1.87
CA SER A 100 -15.75 -11.50 -3.16
C SER A 100 -14.50 -10.64 -3.01
N ALA A 101 -14.60 -9.48 -2.33
CA ALA A 101 -13.43 -8.64 -2.09
C ALA A 101 -12.31 -9.38 -1.34
N MET A 102 -12.65 -10.14 -0.30
CA MET A 102 -11.67 -10.95 0.44
C MET A 102 -10.98 -11.96 -0.47
N GLY A 103 -11.73 -12.70 -1.29
CA GLY A 103 -11.17 -13.66 -2.24
C GLY A 103 -10.18 -13.05 -3.23
N GLU A 104 -10.48 -11.85 -3.72
CA GLU A 104 -9.57 -11.11 -4.61
C GLU A 104 -8.24 -10.74 -3.93
N PHE A 105 -8.29 -10.28 -2.67
CA PHE A 105 -7.06 -9.98 -1.91
C PHE A 105 -6.28 -11.25 -1.58
N GLU A 106 -6.93 -12.33 -1.18
CA GLU A 106 -6.27 -13.62 -0.91
C GLU A 106 -5.58 -14.17 -2.17
N TYR A 107 -6.22 -14.06 -3.34
CA TYR A 107 -5.59 -14.43 -4.60
C TYR A 107 -4.30 -13.62 -4.81
N MET A 108 -4.37 -12.30 -4.66
CA MET A 108 -3.20 -11.44 -4.81
C MET A 108 -2.08 -11.84 -3.85
N PHE A 109 -2.37 -12.04 -2.57
CA PHE A 109 -1.34 -12.44 -1.59
C PHE A 109 -0.67 -13.78 -1.90
N ALA A 110 -1.40 -14.70 -2.54
CA ALA A 110 -0.92 -16.02 -2.93
C ALA A 110 -0.14 -16.07 -4.24
N HIS A 111 -0.41 -15.14 -5.18
CA HIS A 111 0.13 -15.21 -6.54
C HIS A 111 1.07 -14.06 -6.92
N SER A 112 0.99 -12.91 -6.25
CA SER A 112 1.97 -11.84 -6.44
C SER A 112 3.27 -12.16 -5.71
N SER A 113 4.35 -11.50 -6.12
CA SER A 113 5.63 -11.56 -5.40
C SER A 113 5.46 -11.26 -3.90
N PRO A 114 6.12 -11.99 -2.99
CA PRO A 114 6.19 -11.64 -1.57
C PRO A 114 6.80 -10.26 -1.31
N THR A 115 7.62 -9.76 -2.24
CA THR A 115 8.24 -8.43 -2.19
C THR A 115 7.53 -7.42 -3.08
N PHE A 116 6.31 -7.74 -3.55
CA PHE A 116 5.53 -6.82 -4.37
C PHE A 116 5.26 -5.52 -3.60
N TRP A 117 5.66 -4.38 -4.15
CA TRP A 117 5.65 -3.10 -3.44
C TRP A 117 4.24 -2.59 -3.07
N MET A 118 3.18 -3.11 -3.68
CA MET A 118 1.79 -2.81 -3.28
C MET A 118 1.26 -3.68 -2.14
N ARG A 119 2.04 -4.63 -1.61
CA ARG A 119 1.60 -5.54 -0.54
C ARG A 119 1.13 -4.80 0.74
N PRO A 120 1.80 -3.71 1.20
CA PRO A 120 1.27 -2.87 2.28
C PRO A 120 -0.09 -2.23 1.96
N GLU A 121 -0.29 -1.77 0.72
CA GLU A 121 -1.58 -1.20 0.27
C GLU A 121 -2.69 -2.26 0.29
N MET A 122 -2.40 -3.48 -0.17
CA MET A 122 -3.33 -4.60 -0.16
C MET A 122 -3.79 -4.92 1.27
N HIS A 123 -2.84 -5.01 2.20
CA HIS A 123 -3.12 -5.19 3.63
C HIS A 123 -3.99 -4.05 4.19
N VAL A 124 -3.68 -2.79 3.86
CA VAL A 124 -4.50 -1.65 4.29
C VAL A 124 -5.92 -1.71 3.73
N GLN A 125 -6.11 -2.08 2.47
CA GLN A 125 -7.46 -2.15 1.87
C GLN A 125 -8.28 -3.29 2.48
N LYS A 126 -7.68 -4.46 2.66
CA LYS A 126 -8.30 -5.59 3.37
C LYS A 126 -8.67 -5.21 4.81
N GLY A 127 -7.75 -4.58 5.54
CA GLY A 127 -7.99 -4.08 6.90
C GLY A 127 -9.14 -3.07 6.99
N LYS A 128 -9.25 -2.14 6.03
CA LYS A 128 -10.37 -1.18 5.96
C LYS A 128 -11.71 -1.85 5.70
N LEU A 129 -11.75 -2.90 4.87
CA LEU A 129 -12.95 -3.70 4.66
C LEU A 129 -13.35 -4.43 5.95
N LEU A 130 -12.41 -5.09 6.62
CA LEU A 130 -12.63 -5.77 7.91
C LEU A 130 -13.15 -4.81 8.99
N ALA A 131 -12.55 -3.62 9.09
CA ALA A 131 -13.01 -2.56 10.00
C ALA A 131 -14.45 -2.13 9.70
N SER A 132 -14.80 -1.98 8.42
CA SER A 132 -16.15 -1.65 7.97
C SER A 132 -17.16 -2.77 8.28
N ALA A 133 -16.69 -4.01 8.36
CA ALA A 133 -17.45 -5.19 8.80
C ALA A 133 -17.44 -5.40 10.32
N LYS A 134 -16.92 -4.43 11.11
CA LYS A 134 -16.79 -4.50 12.57
C LYS A 134 -15.89 -5.63 13.09
N ARG A 135 -15.02 -6.18 12.22
CA ARG A 135 -14.02 -7.20 12.56
C ARG A 135 -12.72 -6.51 13.02
N THR A 136 -12.80 -5.84 14.17
CA THR A 136 -11.75 -4.92 14.65
C THR A 136 -10.38 -5.59 14.84
N VAL A 137 -10.33 -6.77 15.47
CA VAL A 137 -9.06 -7.47 15.73
C VAL A 137 -8.36 -7.82 14.41
N GLU A 138 -9.10 -8.35 13.46
CA GLU A 138 -8.56 -8.74 12.16
C GLU A 138 -8.12 -7.52 11.34
N ALA A 139 -8.86 -6.40 11.44
CA ALA A 139 -8.44 -5.16 10.81
C ALA A 139 -7.11 -4.63 11.38
N VAL A 140 -6.91 -4.69 12.70
CA VAL A 140 -5.63 -4.34 13.34
C VAL A 140 -4.52 -5.22 12.80
N ASN A 141 -4.72 -6.54 12.77
CA ASN A 141 -3.71 -7.47 12.25
C ASN A 141 -3.31 -7.14 10.81
N GLU A 142 -4.26 -6.83 9.92
CA GLU A 142 -3.94 -6.45 8.55
C GLU A 142 -3.13 -5.14 8.49
N PHE A 143 -3.46 -4.13 9.29
CA PHE A 143 -2.66 -2.91 9.33
C PHE A 143 -1.25 -3.15 9.90
N GLU A 144 -1.10 -4.03 10.88
CA GLU A 144 0.21 -4.44 11.40
C GLU A 144 1.03 -5.21 10.35
N MET A 145 0.38 -6.05 9.53
CA MET A 145 1.03 -6.70 8.40
C MET A 145 1.53 -5.70 7.35
N ALA A 146 0.74 -4.65 7.05
CA ALA A 146 1.21 -3.58 6.18
C ALA A 146 2.47 -2.89 6.73
N LEU A 147 2.54 -2.69 8.05
CA LEU A 147 3.71 -2.10 8.72
C LEU A 147 4.88 -3.07 8.85
N LYS A 148 4.62 -4.38 8.87
CA LYS A 148 5.66 -5.40 8.78
C LYS A 148 6.35 -5.39 7.41
N ASP A 149 5.56 -5.27 6.35
CA ASP A 149 6.08 -5.18 4.98
C ASP A 149 6.77 -3.83 4.73
N ASN A 150 6.22 -2.74 5.26
CA ASN A 150 6.82 -1.41 5.20
C ASN A 150 6.51 -0.58 6.47
N PRO A 151 7.47 -0.46 7.40
CA PRO A 151 7.27 0.30 8.65
C PRO A 151 6.95 1.79 8.45
N LYS A 152 7.32 2.35 7.28
CA LYS A 152 7.07 3.75 6.91
C LYS A 152 5.80 3.91 6.06
N TYR A 153 4.94 2.89 5.96
CA TYR A 153 3.70 2.99 5.20
C TYR A 153 2.67 3.87 5.95
N LEU A 154 2.69 5.17 5.64
CA LEU A 154 1.90 6.20 6.32
C LEU A 154 0.41 5.83 6.45
N GLU A 155 -0.18 5.29 5.39
CA GLU A 155 -1.61 4.98 5.35
C GLU A 155 -2.01 3.91 6.38
N ALA A 156 -1.12 2.98 6.74
CA ALA A 156 -1.39 1.98 7.78
C ALA A 156 -1.47 2.62 9.17
N HIS A 157 -0.55 3.54 9.51
CA HIS A 157 -0.61 4.32 10.75
C HIS A 157 -1.88 5.16 10.84
N VAL A 158 -2.27 5.80 9.73
CA VAL A 158 -3.53 6.56 9.65
C VAL A 158 -4.75 5.64 9.84
N ALA A 159 -4.76 4.46 9.21
CA ALA A 159 -5.86 3.52 9.32
C ALA A 159 -6.00 2.93 10.72
N LEU A 160 -4.89 2.62 11.41
CA LEU A 160 -4.88 2.24 12.83
C LEU A 160 -5.43 3.36 13.70
N SER A 161 -4.98 4.60 13.48
CA SER A 161 -5.48 5.76 14.22
C SER A 161 -6.99 5.91 14.10
N ASP A 162 -7.53 5.80 12.89
CA ASP A 162 -8.97 5.89 12.62
C ASP A 162 -9.74 4.72 13.25
N LEU A 163 -9.23 3.50 13.15
CA LEU A 163 -9.85 2.31 13.77
C LEU A 163 -9.90 2.43 15.29
N TYR A 164 -8.79 2.80 15.93
CA TYR A 164 -8.71 2.96 17.38
C TYR A 164 -9.63 4.06 17.89
N LYS A 165 -9.69 5.20 17.19
CA LYS A 165 -10.65 6.28 17.52
C LYS A 165 -12.08 5.77 17.45
N ASN A 166 -12.44 5.11 16.35
CA ASN A 166 -13.82 4.64 16.11
C ASN A 166 -14.23 3.49 17.03
N THR A 167 -13.28 2.84 17.70
CA THR A 167 -13.50 1.73 18.64
C THR A 167 -13.30 2.15 20.10
N GLY A 168 -13.22 3.45 20.38
CA GLY A 168 -13.15 3.97 21.76
C GLY A 168 -11.79 3.78 22.43
N GLN A 169 -10.71 3.66 21.66
CA GLN A 169 -9.33 3.51 22.16
C GLN A 169 -8.49 4.76 21.82
N PRO A 170 -8.82 5.95 22.36
CA PRO A 170 -8.18 7.21 21.97
C PRO A 170 -6.67 7.24 22.23
N SER A 171 -6.18 6.62 23.31
CA SER A 171 -4.74 6.57 23.60
C SER A 171 -3.96 5.87 22.48
N LYS A 172 -4.43 4.71 22.01
CA LYS A 172 -3.81 4.01 20.87
C LYS A 172 -3.94 4.79 19.57
N SER A 173 -5.06 5.49 19.39
CA SER A 173 -5.28 6.35 18.22
C SER A 173 -4.27 7.49 18.16
N ILE A 174 -3.96 8.12 19.30
CA ILE A 174 -2.95 9.18 19.43
C ILE A 174 -1.57 8.62 19.08
N THR A 175 -1.17 7.48 19.66
CA THR A 175 0.13 6.85 19.34
C THR A 175 0.29 6.57 17.86
N ALA A 176 -0.71 5.97 17.21
CA ALA A 176 -0.68 5.71 15.77
C ALA A 176 -0.61 7.02 14.95
N LEU A 177 -1.28 8.08 15.41
CA LEU A 177 -1.26 9.37 14.74
C LEU A 177 0.08 10.10 14.90
N GLU A 178 0.74 9.96 16.06
CA GLU A 178 2.11 10.45 16.29
C GLU A 178 3.09 9.76 15.34
N GLN A 179 2.98 8.43 15.16
CA GLN A 179 3.79 7.71 14.17
C GLN A 179 3.55 8.23 12.75
N ALA A 180 2.29 8.45 12.37
CA ALA A 180 1.96 9.04 11.08
C ALA A 180 2.56 10.46 10.94
N LEU A 181 2.49 11.28 11.98
CA LEU A 181 3.04 12.64 12.00
C LEU A 181 4.57 12.69 12.03
N GLN A 182 5.25 11.66 12.56
CA GLN A 182 6.71 11.55 12.45
C GLN A 182 7.15 11.35 10.99
N LEU A 183 6.39 10.56 10.22
CA LEU A 183 6.61 10.38 8.78
C LEU A 183 6.20 11.62 7.98
N ALA A 184 5.24 12.38 8.50
CA ALA A 184 4.53 13.44 7.80
C ALA A 184 4.31 14.71 8.64
N PRO A 185 5.38 15.36 9.15
CA PRO A 185 5.25 16.38 10.20
C PRO A 185 4.47 17.60 9.74
N ASN A 186 4.46 17.90 8.44
CA ASN A 186 3.78 19.06 7.86
C ASN A 186 2.37 18.75 7.32
N ASN A 187 1.86 17.53 7.53
CA ASN A 187 0.52 17.16 7.07
C ASN A 187 -0.55 17.81 7.95
N LYS A 188 -1.09 18.95 7.47
CA LYS A 188 -2.14 19.73 8.15
C LYS A 188 -3.37 18.90 8.53
N SER A 189 -3.72 17.87 7.75
CA SER A 189 -4.87 17.01 8.06
C SER A 189 -4.59 16.15 9.30
N LEU A 190 -3.40 15.54 9.36
CA LEU A 190 -2.98 14.74 10.51
C LEU A 190 -2.79 15.60 11.76
N GLN A 191 -2.20 16.79 11.62
CA GLN A 191 -2.07 17.76 12.72
C GLN A 191 -3.45 18.14 13.28
N ARG A 192 -4.43 18.46 12.43
CA ARG A 192 -5.80 18.75 12.89
C ARG A 192 -6.41 17.58 13.66
N ARG A 193 -6.27 16.35 13.15
CA ARG A 193 -6.76 15.14 13.83
C ARG A 193 -6.10 14.97 15.21
N TYR A 194 -4.80 15.25 15.31
CA TYR A 194 -4.06 15.14 16.56
C TYR A 194 -4.49 16.19 17.57
N ASN A 195 -4.63 17.44 17.13
CA ASN A 195 -5.12 18.53 17.97
C ASN A 195 -6.55 18.26 18.46
N GLN A 196 -7.42 17.67 17.62
CA GLN A 196 -8.78 17.29 18.01
C GLN A 196 -8.81 16.20 19.09
N LEU A 197 -7.86 15.25 19.06
CA LEU A 197 -7.80 14.16 20.04
C LEU A 197 -7.10 14.56 21.34
N THR A 198 -6.16 15.50 21.30
CA THR A 198 -5.26 15.80 22.44
C THR A 198 -5.43 17.20 23.03
N GLY A 199 -5.99 18.15 22.27
CA GLY A 199 -5.97 19.57 22.59
C GLY A 199 -4.58 20.24 22.43
N LYS A 200 -3.58 19.53 21.91
CA LYS A 200 -2.19 20.00 21.79
C LYS A 200 -1.78 20.11 20.33
N VAL A 201 -0.88 21.04 20.03
CA VAL A 201 -0.20 21.10 18.73
C VAL A 201 0.88 20.02 18.69
N PHE A 202 0.91 19.22 17.62
CA PHE A 202 2.01 18.28 17.41
C PHE A 202 3.32 19.05 17.22
N THR A 203 4.32 18.68 18.02
CA THR A 203 5.70 19.17 17.86
C THR A 203 6.54 17.99 17.42
N PRO A 204 7.14 18.02 16.22
CA PRO A 204 8.02 16.93 15.80
C PRO A 204 9.19 16.82 16.79
N PRO A 205 9.66 15.60 17.10
CA PRO A 205 10.84 15.45 17.93
C PRO A 205 12.00 16.22 17.30
N SER A 206 12.73 16.99 18.13
CA SER A 206 13.93 17.69 17.66
C SER A 206 14.85 16.68 16.97
N PRO A 207 15.42 17.00 15.79
CA PRO A 207 16.41 16.12 15.19
C PRO A 207 17.52 15.87 16.22
N PRO A 208 18.07 14.64 16.29
CA PRO A 208 19.16 14.35 17.20
C PRO A 208 20.23 15.42 16.97
N THR A 209 20.65 16.07 18.06
CA THR A 209 21.75 17.03 18.01
C THR A 209 22.94 16.25 17.48
N VAL A 210 23.31 16.50 16.22
CA VAL A 210 24.59 16.03 15.71
C VAL A 210 25.61 16.82 16.51
N GLU A 211 26.11 16.21 17.58
CA GLU A 211 27.29 16.69 18.27
C GLU A 211 28.39 16.71 17.22
N GLN A 212 28.63 17.89 16.64
CA GLN A 212 29.77 18.12 15.80
C GLN A 212 30.99 17.94 16.71
N THR A 213 31.48 16.70 16.82
CA THR A 213 32.83 16.46 17.31
C THR A 213 33.74 17.26 16.40
N ALA A 214 34.31 18.34 16.96
CA ALA A 214 35.25 19.19 16.27
C ALA A 214 36.31 18.30 15.57
N PRO A 215 36.69 18.61 14.32
CA PRO A 215 37.71 17.83 13.63
C PRO A 215 38.95 17.79 14.51
N THR A 216 39.38 16.57 14.84
CA THR A 216 40.64 16.35 15.55
C THR A 216 41.73 17.00 14.71
N PRO A 217 42.56 17.90 15.27
CA PRO A 217 43.63 18.52 14.50
C PRO A 217 44.50 17.41 13.91
N PRO A 218 44.90 17.52 12.62
CA PRO A 218 45.70 16.49 11.99
C PRO A 218 46.99 16.31 12.78
N THR A 219 47.25 15.07 13.17
CA THR A 219 48.51 14.66 13.77
C THR A 219 49.64 15.05 12.80
N PRO A 220 50.69 15.77 13.25
CA PRO A 220 51.79 16.14 12.36
C PRO A 220 52.45 14.87 11.82
N ILE A 221 52.44 14.71 10.50
CA ILE A 221 53.14 13.64 9.79
C ILE A 221 54.65 13.89 9.98
N PRO A 222 55.43 12.89 10.44
CA PRO A 222 56.88 13.01 10.47
C PRO A 222 57.44 13.20 9.05
N VAL A 223 58.22 14.25 8.86
CA VAL A 223 58.95 14.52 7.62
C VAL A 223 60.08 13.51 7.50
N GLU A 224 59.89 12.47 6.69
CA GLU A 224 60.99 11.59 6.28
C GLU A 224 61.69 12.19 5.05
N GLN A 225 63.01 12.18 5.11
CA GLN A 225 63.92 12.90 4.24
C GLN A 225 63.90 12.39 2.80
N ALA A 226 64.03 13.35 1.89
CA ALA A 226 64.11 13.17 0.45
C ALA A 226 65.33 12.34 0.01
N ALA A 227 65.12 11.47 -0.98
CA ALA A 227 66.15 11.06 -1.93
C ALA A 227 65.68 11.45 -3.34
N ALA A 228 66.56 12.16 -4.03
CA ALA A 228 66.34 12.81 -5.31
C ALA A 228 66.31 11.84 -6.50
N VAL A 229 65.46 12.12 -7.50
CA VAL A 229 65.77 11.88 -8.91
C VAL A 229 65.18 13.02 -9.76
N SER A 230 66.05 13.62 -10.55
CA SER A 230 65.85 14.79 -11.42
C SER A 230 65.01 14.50 -12.67
N GLY A 231 64.24 15.49 -13.14
CA GLY A 231 63.51 15.41 -14.42
C GLY A 231 62.63 16.61 -14.76
N VAL A 232 63.28 17.75 -15.04
CA VAL A 232 62.89 18.91 -15.88
C VAL A 232 61.54 18.83 -16.64
N ASN A 233 60.61 19.78 -16.43
CA ASN A 233 60.46 20.99 -17.27
C ASN A 233 59.38 21.95 -16.75
N SER A 234 59.69 23.24 -16.81
CA SER A 234 58.93 24.38 -16.28
C SER A 234 57.95 24.96 -17.30
N THR A 235 56.74 25.34 -16.85
CA THR A 235 56.02 26.47 -17.45
C THR A 235 55.32 27.29 -16.38
N THR A 236 55.74 28.55 -16.30
CA THR A 236 55.29 29.62 -15.41
C THR A 236 53.99 30.24 -15.91
N THR A 237 52.97 30.38 -15.03
CA THR A 237 51.99 31.48 -15.12
C THR A 237 51.59 31.92 -13.71
N GLN A 238 51.64 33.23 -13.49
CA GLN A 238 51.44 33.97 -12.25
C GLN A 238 49.96 34.02 -11.77
N PRO A 239 49.71 34.42 -10.50
CA PRO A 239 48.44 34.20 -9.80
C PRO A 239 47.42 35.33 -10.01
N VAL A 240 46.13 34.96 -10.05
CA VAL A 240 44.97 35.86 -10.03
C VAL A 240 44.50 36.01 -8.57
N PRO A 241 44.13 37.22 -8.09
CA PRO A 241 43.80 37.44 -6.68
C PRO A 241 42.46 36.79 -6.27
N ALA A 242 42.44 36.31 -5.03
CA ALA A 242 41.31 35.65 -4.39
C ALA A 242 40.09 36.58 -4.25
N SER A 243 38.95 36.15 -4.78
CA SER A 243 37.63 36.67 -4.41
C SER A 243 37.11 35.90 -3.20
N SER A 244 36.69 36.64 -2.17
CA SER A 244 36.08 36.10 -0.95
C SER A 244 34.84 35.26 -1.26
N PRO A 245 34.58 34.15 -0.54
CA PRO A 245 33.40 33.35 -0.75
C PRO A 245 32.15 34.08 -0.25
N VAL A 246 31.15 34.21 -1.13
CA VAL A 246 29.80 34.64 -0.79
C VAL A 246 29.16 33.54 0.09
N PRO A 247 28.43 33.88 1.17
CA PRO A 247 27.79 32.88 2.02
C PRO A 247 26.76 32.09 1.19
N ALA A 248 26.88 30.76 1.19
CA ALA A 248 25.91 29.88 0.56
C ALA A 248 24.54 30.07 1.21
N SER A 249 23.59 30.60 0.45
CA SER A 249 22.18 30.57 0.84
C SER A 249 21.73 29.12 0.95
N SER A 250 21.13 28.77 2.09
CA SER A 250 20.57 27.44 2.29
C SER A 250 19.57 27.11 1.18
N PRO A 251 19.59 25.90 0.60
CA PRO A 251 18.69 25.56 -0.49
C PRO A 251 17.25 25.61 0.00
N VAL A 252 16.42 26.36 -0.74
CA VAL A 252 14.97 26.37 -0.57
C VAL A 252 14.48 24.96 -0.86
N VAL A 253 14.04 24.24 0.18
CA VAL A 253 13.42 22.92 0.03
C VAL A 253 12.07 23.12 -0.65
N VAL A 254 12.02 22.94 -1.96
CA VAL A 254 10.78 22.90 -2.72
C VAL A 254 10.04 21.61 -2.31
N PRO A 255 8.80 21.68 -1.80
CA PRO A 255 8.07 20.47 -1.43
C PRO A 255 7.87 19.61 -2.68
N GLU A 256 8.36 18.37 -2.62
CA GLU A 256 8.29 17.44 -3.73
C GLU A 256 6.85 17.16 -4.16
N LYS A 257 6.68 16.95 -5.47
CA LYS A 257 5.38 16.69 -6.07
C LYS A 257 4.76 15.44 -5.46
N ILE A 258 3.46 15.50 -5.13
CA ILE A 258 2.68 14.36 -4.65
C ILE A 258 2.80 13.21 -5.66
N GLY A 259 3.45 12.12 -5.26
CA GLY A 259 3.62 10.92 -6.08
C GLY A 259 4.98 10.72 -6.76
N THR A 260 6.07 11.34 -6.28
CA THR A 260 7.44 10.89 -6.59
C THR A 260 7.87 9.76 -5.65
N PRO A 261 8.81 8.88 -6.05
CA PRO A 261 9.34 7.84 -5.16
C PRO A 261 9.96 8.39 -3.86
N SER A 262 10.59 9.56 -3.95
CA SER A 262 11.10 10.35 -2.82
C SER A 262 10.02 10.98 -1.93
N ASN A 263 8.77 11.02 -2.41
CA ASN A 263 7.65 11.57 -1.67
C ASN A 263 7.14 10.54 -0.64
N PRO A 264 7.23 10.83 0.68
CA PRO A 264 6.82 9.90 1.73
C PRO A 264 5.31 9.60 1.75
N TYR A 265 4.52 10.31 0.93
CA TYR A 265 3.08 10.15 0.77
C TYR A 265 2.68 9.32 -0.46
N CYS A 266 3.62 8.80 -1.25
CA CYS A 266 3.24 8.10 -2.47
C CYS A 266 2.65 6.71 -2.18
N ARG A 267 1.32 6.63 -2.26
CA ARG A 267 0.53 5.41 -2.10
C ARG A 267 0.67 4.39 -3.24
N PHE A 268 1.08 4.84 -4.42
CA PHE A 268 1.16 4.03 -5.64
C PHE A 268 2.48 4.19 -6.39
N CYS A 269 3.60 4.36 -5.67
CA CYS A 269 4.92 4.42 -6.28
C CYS A 269 5.70 3.12 -6.01
N PRO A 270 6.38 2.56 -7.03
CA PRO A 270 7.41 1.59 -6.76
C PRO A 270 8.53 2.25 -5.92
N PRO A 271 9.26 1.48 -5.10
CA PRO A 271 10.44 1.97 -4.38
C PRO A 271 11.51 2.48 -5.37
N GLU A 272 12.36 3.40 -4.92
CA GLU A 272 13.57 3.78 -5.67
C GLU A 272 14.49 2.57 -5.80
N GLU A 273 15.09 2.39 -6.99
CA GLU A 273 16.10 1.35 -7.26
C GLU A 273 17.40 1.60 -6.48
#